data_AF-A0ABC8K4N0-F1
#
_entry.id   AF-A0ABC8K4N0-F1
#
_cell.length_a   1.000
_cell.length_b   1.000
_cell.length_c   1.000
_cell.angle_alpha   90.00
_cell.angle_beta   90.00
_cell.angle_gamma   90.00
#
_symmetry.space_group_name_H-M   'P 1'
#
loop_
_entity.id
_entity.type
_entity.pdbx_description
1 polymer ?
#
loop_
_entity_poly.entity_id
_entity_poly.type
_entity_poly.pdbx_seq_one_letter_code
_entity_poly.pdbx_strand_id
1 'polypeptide(L)'
;MIRLRTYACLSILSTLTIIHHAFTTRGQFYPATVYLSTSKISLMLLLNMCLLLMLTLWHLVKLLFLGSLREAEIERLNEQAWRELMEILFAVTIFRQDFSSGFLPLVVTLLLIKALHWLAQKRVEFIETTPSVTKLAHVRIVSFLGFLLVVDCLFMYSSVKDLIRSRQASVSLFFSFEYMILATTTVAIFVKYVFFVTDMIMDGQWEKKPVYTFYLELIRDLLHLSMYICFFFVIFMNYGVPLHLLRELYETFRNFQIRVSDYLRYRKITSNMNDRFPDATPEELTASDATCIICREEMTTAKKLICGHLFHVHCLRSWLERQQTCPTCRALVVPPENGTSTTAAGQRGLRQGPQQGTSSSGAQGSETRSSTGVSNDSLSRHHARLQAAASAAAMYGKSMVYPSANTVAWSQPGTEKAPTEAAHHPSSSSSAPCELAGENSRAYANIPEAKLENMKNSLETQLENLRNRLHFLEKRKVESTGEADNKGKTVVDA
;
A
#
# COMPACT_ATOMS: atom_id res chain seq x y z
N MET A 1 37.67 1.12 1.21
CA MET A 1 37.05 1.71 0.00
C MET A 1 37.83 2.94 -0.44
N ILE A 2 38.06 3.13 -1.75
CA ILE A 2 38.70 4.34 -2.29
C ILE A 2 37.71 5.50 -2.20
N ARG A 3 38.16 6.71 -1.80
CA ARG A 3 37.31 7.89 -1.76
C ARG A 3 36.93 8.32 -3.18
N LEU A 4 35.68 8.71 -3.43
CA LEU A 4 35.20 9.11 -4.77
C LEU A 4 36.10 10.17 -5.43
N ARG A 5 36.62 11.13 -4.64
CA ARG A 5 37.55 12.17 -5.11
C ARG A 5 38.89 11.63 -5.66
N THR A 6 39.44 10.56 -5.08
CA THR A 6 40.70 9.98 -5.58
C THR A 6 40.48 9.08 -6.79
N TYR A 7 39.38 8.31 -6.83
CA TYR A 7 38.96 7.59 -8.05
C TYR A 7 38.69 8.55 -9.21
N ALA A 8 38.03 9.69 -8.96
CA ALA A 8 37.78 10.73 -9.96
C ALA A 8 39.09 11.28 -10.54
N CYS A 9 40.04 11.67 -9.67
CA CYS A 9 41.34 12.20 -10.09
C CYS A 9 42.13 11.22 -10.96
N LEU A 10 42.22 9.95 -10.53
CA LEU A 10 42.92 8.90 -11.28
C LEU A 10 42.25 8.61 -12.64
N SER A 11 40.92 8.63 -12.69
CA SER A 11 40.15 8.43 -13.93
C SER A 11 40.36 9.56 -14.93
N ILE A 12 40.29 10.82 -14.46
CA ILE A 12 40.55 12.02 -15.28
C ILE A 12 41.98 11.98 -15.84
N LEU A 13 42.97 11.73 -14.98
CA LEU A 13 44.39 11.69 -15.38
C LEU A 13 44.66 10.59 -16.41
N SER A 14 44.10 9.37 -16.20
CA SER A 14 44.25 8.24 -17.13
C SER A 14 43.67 8.57 -18.51
N THR A 15 42.50 9.22 -18.55
CA THR A 15 41.84 9.54 -19.83
C THR A 15 42.47 10.75 -20.52
N LEU A 16 42.93 11.76 -19.79
CA LEU A 16 43.78 12.82 -20.37
C LEU A 16 45.07 12.26 -20.97
N THR A 17 45.67 11.25 -20.32
CA THR A 17 46.90 10.58 -20.79
C THR A 17 46.67 9.82 -22.10
N ILE A 18 45.59 9.02 -22.22
CA ILE A 18 45.32 8.28 -23.47
C ILE A 18 44.87 9.20 -24.62
N ILE A 19 44.14 10.28 -24.32
CA ILE A 19 43.81 11.33 -25.30
C ILE A 19 45.11 11.97 -25.82
N HIS A 20 45.97 12.44 -24.92
CA HIS A 20 47.25 13.05 -25.28
C HIS A 20 48.11 12.11 -26.13
N HIS A 21 48.30 10.86 -25.68
CA HIS A 21 49.06 9.83 -26.40
C HIS A 21 48.52 9.58 -27.83
N ALA A 22 47.20 9.54 -28.01
CA ALA A 22 46.60 9.34 -29.34
C ALA A 22 46.88 10.52 -30.28
N PHE A 23 46.77 11.76 -29.79
CA PHE A 23 47.07 12.96 -30.57
C PHE A 23 48.57 13.10 -30.89
N THR A 24 49.47 12.87 -29.92
CA THR A 24 50.92 12.95 -30.17
C THR A 24 51.41 11.86 -31.12
N THR A 25 50.85 10.64 -31.04
CA THR A 25 51.31 9.50 -31.85
C THR A 25 50.79 9.55 -33.29
N ARG A 26 49.65 10.21 -33.53
CA ARG A 26 49.01 10.23 -34.87
C ARG A 26 48.99 11.60 -35.56
N GLY A 27 49.24 12.70 -34.86
CA GLY A 27 49.42 14.05 -35.41
C GLY A 27 48.20 14.71 -36.07
N GLN A 28 47.24 13.92 -36.54
CA GLN A 28 46.02 14.35 -37.25
C GLN A 28 44.77 13.95 -36.46
N PHE A 29 43.75 14.80 -36.50
CA PHE A 29 42.50 14.62 -35.75
C PHE A 29 41.80 13.29 -36.07
N TYR A 30 41.46 13.03 -37.33
CA TYR A 30 40.67 11.86 -37.71
C TYR A 30 41.34 10.51 -37.34
N PRO A 31 42.63 10.26 -37.65
CA PRO A 31 43.32 9.06 -37.19
C PRO A 31 43.39 8.92 -35.66
N ALA A 32 43.48 10.01 -34.90
CA ALA A 32 43.46 9.99 -33.44
C ALA A 32 42.07 9.65 -32.89
N THR A 33 41.00 10.25 -33.43
CA THR A 33 39.61 9.92 -33.07
C THR A 33 39.28 8.45 -33.37
N VAL A 34 39.70 7.93 -34.53
CA VAL A 34 39.54 6.51 -34.88
C VAL A 34 40.30 5.59 -33.91
N TYR A 35 41.49 5.98 -33.45
CA TYR A 35 42.20 5.20 -32.42
C TYR A 35 41.41 5.14 -31.10
N LEU A 36 40.87 6.28 -30.65
CA LEU A 36 40.05 6.37 -29.45
C LEU A 36 38.79 5.48 -29.53
N SER A 37 38.13 5.42 -30.69
CA SER A 37 36.90 4.64 -30.87
C SER A 37 37.12 3.15 -31.14
N THR A 38 38.28 2.75 -31.66
CA THR A 38 38.59 1.33 -32.00
C THR A 38 39.45 0.62 -30.96
N SER A 39 40.30 1.33 -30.21
CA SER A 39 41.16 0.74 -29.19
C SER A 39 40.36 0.36 -27.94
N LYS A 40 40.30 -0.95 -27.63
CA LYS A 40 39.58 -1.48 -26.46
C LYS A 40 39.94 -0.77 -25.15
N ILE A 41 41.23 -0.46 -24.95
CA ILE A 41 41.73 0.25 -23.75
C ILE A 41 41.24 1.70 -23.73
N SER A 42 41.27 2.40 -24.87
CA SER A 42 40.77 3.77 -24.98
C SER A 42 39.26 3.84 -24.73
N LEU A 43 38.51 2.89 -25.30
CA LEU A 43 37.07 2.77 -25.10
C LEU A 43 36.72 2.51 -23.63
N MET A 44 37.43 1.62 -22.93
CA MET A 44 37.22 1.39 -21.49
C MET A 44 37.52 2.63 -20.65
N LEU A 45 38.58 3.40 -20.95
CA LEU A 45 38.91 4.64 -20.25
C LEU A 45 37.88 5.77 -20.51
N LEU A 46 37.40 5.90 -21.74
CA LEU A 46 36.33 6.84 -22.11
C LEU A 46 34.99 6.46 -21.47
N LEU A 47 34.65 5.16 -21.41
CA LEU A 47 33.45 4.64 -20.77
C LEU A 47 33.48 4.84 -19.24
N ASN A 48 34.64 4.60 -18.60
CA ASN A 48 34.87 4.91 -17.19
C ASN A 48 34.74 6.42 -16.90
N MET A 49 35.15 7.30 -17.84
CA MET A 49 34.91 8.74 -17.72
C MET A 49 33.44 9.13 -17.92
N CYS A 50 32.70 8.46 -18.80
CA CYS A 50 31.25 8.63 -18.91
C CYS A 50 30.56 8.27 -17.59
N LEU A 51 30.92 7.13 -16.99
CA LEU A 51 30.43 6.72 -15.66
C LEU A 51 30.79 7.74 -14.57
N LEU A 52 32.02 8.26 -14.56
CA LEU A 52 32.42 9.30 -13.61
C LEU A 52 31.58 10.58 -13.77
N LEU A 53 31.38 11.05 -15.00
CA LEU A 53 30.55 12.23 -15.27
C LEU A 53 29.12 12.02 -14.74
N MET A 54 28.51 10.86 -14.99
CA MET A 54 27.20 10.49 -14.47
C MET A 54 27.15 10.45 -12.93
N LEU A 55 28.20 9.93 -12.27
CA LEU A 55 28.33 9.95 -10.81
C LEU A 55 28.50 11.37 -10.25
N THR A 56 29.19 12.26 -10.96
CA THR A 56 29.28 13.69 -10.56
C THR A 56 27.97 14.43 -10.78
N LEU A 57 27.22 14.11 -11.85
CA LEU A 57 25.90 14.66 -12.12
C LEU A 57 24.89 14.23 -11.05
N TRP A 58 24.88 12.94 -10.67
CA TRP A 58 24.12 12.43 -9.52
C TRP A 58 24.40 13.24 -8.24
N HIS A 59 25.68 13.45 -7.92
CA HIS A 59 26.08 14.20 -6.73
C HIS A 59 25.67 15.67 -6.82
N LEU A 60 25.70 16.29 -8.00
CA LEU A 60 25.25 17.67 -8.23
C LEU A 60 23.73 17.80 -8.06
N VAL A 61 22.95 16.93 -8.70
CA VAL A 61 21.47 16.91 -8.60
C VAL A 61 21.05 16.65 -7.15
N LYS A 62 21.69 15.67 -6.48
CA LYS A 62 21.51 15.43 -5.04
C LYS A 62 21.77 16.70 -4.23
N LEU A 63 22.92 17.35 -4.41
CA LEU A 63 23.32 18.52 -3.63
C LEU A 63 22.38 19.73 -3.84
N LEU A 64 21.96 19.96 -5.08
CA LEU A 64 21.17 21.14 -5.48
C LEU A 64 19.70 21.01 -5.01
N PHE A 65 19.09 19.85 -5.20
CA PHE A 65 17.65 19.65 -4.92
C PHE A 65 17.35 18.95 -3.59
N LEU A 66 18.09 17.88 -3.23
CA LEU A 66 17.72 16.98 -2.12
C LEU A 66 18.53 17.18 -0.83
N GLY A 67 19.78 17.63 -0.94
CA GLY A 67 20.73 17.75 0.17
C GLY A 67 21.15 16.39 0.74
N SER A 68 20.94 16.19 2.04
CA SER A 68 21.20 14.93 2.73
C SER A 68 20.10 13.90 2.44
N LEU A 69 20.50 12.73 1.92
CA LEU A 69 19.61 11.57 1.78
C LEU A 69 19.26 11.00 3.16
N ARG A 70 18.05 10.46 3.29
CA ARG A 70 17.53 9.83 4.51
C ARG A 70 17.61 8.30 4.40
N GLU A 71 17.59 7.59 5.52
CA GLU A 71 17.76 6.12 5.55
C GLU A 71 16.69 5.40 4.72
N ALA A 72 15.40 5.72 4.93
CA ALA A 72 14.27 5.21 4.14
C ALA A 72 14.31 5.57 2.63
N GLU A 73 15.19 6.48 2.21
CA GLU A 73 15.44 6.77 0.78
C GLU A 73 16.57 5.90 0.22
N ILE A 74 17.60 5.65 1.03
CA ILE A 74 18.74 4.78 0.69
C ILE A 74 18.28 3.32 0.62
N GLU A 75 17.43 2.90 1.56
CA GLU A 75 16.76 1.60 1.58
C GLU A 75 15.91 1.41 0.32
N ARG A 76 14.98 2.34 0.05
CA ARG A 76 14.14 2.34 -1.17
C ARG A 76 14.95 2.31 -2.46
N LEU A 77 16.06 3.06 -2.54
CA LEU A 77 17.01 3.02 -3.66
C LEU A 77 17.60 1.61 -3.83
N ASN A 78 18.07 0.99 -2.74
CA ASN A 78 18.74 -0.31 -2.76
C ASN A 78 17.80 -1.45 -3.16
N GLU A 79 16.61 -1.52 -2.56
CA GLU A 79 15.58 -2.51 -2.90
C GLU A 79 15.17 -2.48 -4.38
N GLN A 80 15.02 -1.28 -4.92
CA GLN A 80 14.51 -1.10 -6.28
C GLN A 80 15.63 -1.21 -7.32
N ALA A 81 16.84 -0.70 -7.06
CA ALA A 81 17.97 -0.78 -7.99
C ALA A 81 18.35 -2.22 -8.35
N TRP A 82 18.31 -3.16 -7.41
CA TRP A 82 18.54 -4.58 -7.69
C TRP A 82 17.45 -5.19 -8.58
N ARG A 83 16.20 -4.75 -8.40
CA ARG A 83 15.04 -5.19 -9.18
C ARG A 83 15.12 -4.72 -10.64
N GLU A 84 15.36 -3.43 -10.85
CA GLU A 84 15.52 -2.87 -12.21
C GLU A 84 16.71 -3.49 -12.94
N LEU A 85 17.81 -3.75 -12.24
CA LEU A 85 19.01 -4.35 -12.85
C LEU A 85 18.69 -5.74 -13.43
N MET A 86 17.85 -6.52 -12.76
CA MET A 86 17.37 -7.81 -13.27
C MET A 86 16.35 -7.63 -14.41
N GLU A 87 15.43 -6.69 -14.31
CA GLU A 87 14.45 -6.38 -15.37
C GLU A 87 15.15 -5.98 -16.68
N ILE A 88 16.15 -5.09 -16.60
CA ILE A 88 16.99 -4.69 -17.74
C ILE A 88 17.81 -5.87 -18.27
N LEU A 89 18.35 -6.73 -17.40
CA LEU A 89 19.09 -7.93 -17.82
C LEU A 89 18.19 -8.91 -18.60
N PHE A 90 16.93 -9.09 -18.18
CA PHE A 90 15.95 -9.87 -18.95
C PHE A 90 15.53 -9.19 -20.26
N ALA A 91 15.41 -7.86 -20.30
CA ALA A 91 15.16 -7.15 -21.55
C ALA A 91 16.30 -7.36 -22.57
N VAL A 92 17.57 -7.30 -22.13
CA VAL A 92 18.75 -7.56 -22.99
C VAL A 92 18.72 -8.94 -23.63
N THR A 93 18.38 -10.00 -22.87
CA THR A 93 18.38 -11.37 -23.41
C THR A 93 17.27 -11.61 -24.44
N ILE A 94 16.17 -10.85 -24.38
CA ILE A 94 15.07 -10.91 -25.34
C ILE A 94 15.43 -10.22 -26.66
N PHE A 95 15.95 -8.99 -26.61
CA PHE A 95 16.29 -8.26 -27.84
C PHE A 95 17.50 -8.83 -28.58
N ARG A 96 18.33 -9.65 -27.92
CA ARG A 96 19.52 -10.33 -28.50
C ARG A 96 20.48 -9.40 -29.27
N GLN A 97 20.46 -8.11 -28.93
CA GLN A 97 21.21 -7.09 -29.63
C GLN A 97 22.66 -7.09 -29.14
N ASP A 98 23.62 -7.03 -30.06
CA ASP A 98 25.05 -6.95 -29.72
C ASP A 98 25.31 -5.81 -28.73
N PHE A 99 26.23 -6.03 -27.79
CA PHE A 99 26.65 -5.06 -26.77
C PHE A 99 27.44 -3.90 -27.40
N SER A 100 26.73 -3.03 -28.11
CA SER A 100 27.27 -1.81 -28.70
C SER A 100 27.79 -0.85 -27.63
N SER A 101 28.81 -0.07 -27.97
CA SER A 101 29.41 0.92 -27.07
C SER A 101 28.43 2.01 -26.61
N GLY A 102 27.32 2.22 -27.32
CA GLY A 102 26.24 3.13 -26.92
C GLY A 102 25.21 2.51 -25.97
N PHE A 103 25.11 1.18 -25.85
CA PHE A 103 24.08 0.53 -25.04
C PHE A 103 24.29 0.73 -23.54
N LEU A 104 25.50 0.48 -23.02
CA LEU A 104 25.78 0.59 -21.58
C LEU A 104 25.54 2.02 -21.03
N PRO A 105 25.95 3.11 -21.72
CA PRO A 105 25.57 4.47 -21.35
C PRO A 105 24.05 4.69 -21.24
N LEU A 106 23.24 4.14 -22.15
CA LEU A 106 21.78 4.25 -22.07
C LEU A 106 21.20 3.52 -20.84
N VAL A 107 21.69 2.31 -20.53
CA VAL A 107 21.29 1.58 -19.29
C VAL A 107 21.64 2.36 -18.03
N VAL A 108 22.86 2.86 -17.93
CA VAL A 108 23.32 3.65 -16.77
C VAL A 108 22.52 4.96 -16.65
N THR A 109 22.14 5.56 -17.77
CA THR A 109 21.29 6.76 -17.81
C THR A 109 19.86 6.46 -17.33
N LEU A 110 19.22 5.40 -17.83
CA LEU A 110 17.88 5.01 -17.38
C LEU A 110 17.87 4.70 -15.87
N LEU A 111 18.84 3.92 -15.38
CA LEU A 111 18.95 3.60 -13.95
C LEU A 111 19.18 4.87 -13.09
N LEU A 112 19.97 5.84 -13.57
CA LEU A 112 20.16 7.11 -12.89
C LEU A 112 18.85 7.92 -12.80
N ILE A 113 18.11 8.01 -13.90
CA ILE A 113 16.85 8.77 -13.94
C ILE A 113 15.78 8.07 -13.09
N LYS A 114 15.65 6.73 -13.18
CA LYS A 114 14.78 5.93 -12.30
C LYS A 114 15.12 6.12 -10.81
N ALA A 115 16.40 6.11 -10.44
CA ALA A 115 16.83 6.36 -9.06
C ALA A 115 16.43 7.76 -8.56
N LEU A 116 16.54 8.81 -9.40
CA LEU A 116 16.07 10.15 -9.07
C LEU A 116 14.54 10.22 -8.89
N HIS A 117 13.77 9.43 -9.64
CA HIS A 117 12.30 9.36 -9.51
C HIS A 117 11.86 8.74 -8.18
N TRP A 118 12.49 7.65 -7.73
CA TRP A 118 12.15 7.04 -6.43
C TRP A 118 12.47 7.98 -5.27
N LEU A 119 13.55 8.77 -5.40
CA LEU A 119 13.87 9.84 -4.47
C LEU A 119 12.84 10.97 -4.50
N ALA A 120 12.37 11.40 -5.68
CA ALA A 120 11.31 12.39 -5.80
C ALA A 120 10.01 11.91 -5.13
N GLN A 121 9.61 10.66 -5.38
CA GLN A 121 8.45 10.03 -4.77
C GLN A 121 8.56 10.02 -3.24
N LYS A 122 9.68 9.54 -2.67
CA LYS A 122 9.88 9.49 -1.20
C LYS A 122 10.09 10.87 -0.56
N ARG A 123 10.49 11.90 -1.32
CA ARG A 123 10.51 13.30 -0.87
C ARG A 123 9.11 13.89 -0.81
N VAL A 124 8.29 13.67 -1.84
CA VAL A 124 6.87 14.11 -1.86
C VAL A 124 6.09 13.47 -0.73
N GLU A 125 6.16 12.14 -0.58
CA GLU A 125 5.49 11.37 0.48
C GLU A 125 5.85 11.85 1.90
N PHE A 126 7.10 12.30 2.10
CA PHE A 126 7.54 12.89 3.37
C PHE A 126 7.04 14.32 3.58
N ILE A 127 6.98 15.14 2.52
CA ILE A 127 6.46 16.50 2.60
C ILE A 127 4.94 16.48 2.82
N GLU A 128 4.22 15.52 2.21
CA GLU A 128 2.80 15.26 2.44
C GLU A 128 2.48 14.85 3.91
N THR A 129 3.46 14.27 4.62
CA THR A 129 3.30 13.77 6.00
C THR A 129 3.95 14.64 7.08
N THR A 130 4.64 15.73 6.72
CA THR A 130 5.33 16.62 7.66
C THR A 130 4.51 17.91 7.89
N PRO A 131 4.00 18.18 9.10
CA PRO A 131 3.01 19.24 9.34
C PRO A 131 3.57 20.67 9.28
N SER A 132 4.89 20.85 9.25
CA SER A 132 5.51 22.16 9.01
C SER A 132 6.77 22.02 8.16
N VAL A 133 6.71 22.60 6.96
CA VAL A 133 7.78 22.57 5.95
C VAL A 133 8.10 23.99 5.49
N THR A 134 9.39 24.29 5.30
CA THR A 134 9.80 25.64 4.91
C THR A 134 9.45 25.92 3.45
N LYS A 135 9.13 27.17 3.12
CA LYS A 135 8.85 27.59 1.72
C LYS A 135 9.99 27.21 0.75
N LEU A 136 11.24 27.17 1.22
CA LEU A 136 12.39 26.69 0.46
C LEU A 136 12.34 25.19 0.13
N ALA A 137 11.76 24.35 1.01
CA ALA A 137 11.55 22.93 0.73
C ALA A 137 10.51 22.72 -0.39
N HIS A 138 9.39 23.48 -0.38
CA HIS A 138 8.41 23.48 -1.48
C HIS A 138 9.05 23.89 -2.81
N VAL A 139 9.80 25.01 -2.84
CA VAL A 139 10.49 25.48 -4.05
C VAL A 139 11.50 24.44 -4.57
N ARG A 140 12.24 23.76 -3.68
CA ARG A 140 13.17 22.69 -4.06
C ARG A 140 12.48 21.47 -4.68
N ILE A 141 11.39 20.96 -4.08
CA ILE A 141 10.71 19.78 -4.65
C ILE A 141 9.96 20.11 -5.95
N VAL A 142 9.36 21.30 -6.07
CA VAL A 142 8.69 21.74 -7.31
C VAL A 142 9.70 21.91 -8.45
N SER A 143 10.85 22.55 -8.20
CA SER A 143 11.91 22.68 -9.20
C SER A 143 12.60 21.34 -9.53
N PHE A 144 12.68 20.40 -8.57
CA PHE A 144 13.17 19.05 -8.83
C PHE A 144 12.23 18.24 -9.72
N LEU A 145 10.91 18.27 -9.45
CA LEU A 145 9.90 17.62 -10.29
C LEU A 145 9.86 18.24 -11.70
N GLY A 146 9.97 19.56 -11.80
CA GLY A 146 10.09 20.25 -13.10
C GLY A 146 11.36 19.88 -13.87
N PHE A 147 12.49 19.75 -13.18
CA PHE A 147 13.75 19.26 -13.77
C PHE A 147 13.62 17.82 -14.29
N LEU A 148 13.01 16.91 -13.50
CA LEU A 148 12.79 15.54 -13.93
C LEU A 148 11.89 15.47 -15.16
N LEU A 149 10.76 16.20 -15.18
CA LEU A 149 9.85 16.21 -16.33
C LEU A 149 10.53 16.71 -17.62
N VAL A 150 11.41 17.71 -17.52
CA VAL A 150 12.21 18.17 -18.67
C VAL A 150 13.20 17.09 -19.13
N VAL A 151 13.87 16.40 -18.21
CA VAL A 151 14.77 15.27 -18.53
C VAL A 151 13.99 14.13 -19.21
N ASP A 152 12.84 13.72 -18.66
CA ASP A 152 12.00 12.67 -19.21
C ASP A 152 11.52 13.01 -20.61
N CYS A 153 11.01 14.23 -20.83
CA CYS A 153 10.57 14.68 -22.15
C CYS A 153 11.70 14.72 -23.18
N LEU A 154 12.92 15.11 -22.79
CA LEU A 154 14.09 15.10 -23.68
C LEU A 154 14.51 13.67 -24.06
N PHE A 155 14.60 12.77 -23.09
CA PHE A 155 14.97 11.37 -23.34
C PHE A 155 13.88 10.63 -24.13
N MET A 156 12.61 10.78 -23.75
CA MET A 156 11.47 10.25 -24.50
C MET A 156 11.46 10.76 -25.95
N TYR A 157 11.63 12.07 -26.19
CA TYR A 157 11.71 12.62 -27.55
C TYR A 157 12.85 11.98 -28.36
N SER A 158 14.03 11.80 -27.75
CA SER A 158 15.17 11.17 -28.44
C SER A 158 14.89 9.69 -28.78
N SER A 159 14.40 8.89 -27.83
CA SER A 159 14.10 7.47 -28.04
C SER A 159 12.96 7.25 -29.03
N VAL A 160 11.90 8.07 -28.99
CA VAL A 160 10.81 8.03 -29.97
C VAL A 160 11.30 8.40 -31.37
N LYS A 161 12.14 9.44 -31.49
CA LYS A 161 12.73 9.87 -32.77
C LYS A 161 13.62 8.78 -33.38
N ASP A 162 14.43 8.11 -32.58
CA ASP A 162 15.30 7.03 -33.03
C ASP A 162 14.51 5.76 -33.39
N LEU A 163 13.45 5.44 -32.64
CA LEU A 163 12.51 4.35 -32.96
C LEU A 163 11.77 4.60 -34.29
N ILE A 164 11.28 5.82 -34.52
CA ILE A 164 10.63 6.21 -35.79
C ILE A 164 11.63 6.15 -36.96
N ARG A 165 12.91 6.48 -36.72
CA ARG A 165 13.97 6.46 -37.74
C ARG A 165 14.47 5.04 -38.05
N SER A 166 14.59 4.17 -37.05
CA SER A 166 15.07 2.80 -37.25
C SER A 166 14.04 1.92 -37.95
N ARG A 167 12.74 2.20 -37.76
CA ARG A 167 11.59 1.36 -38.21
C ARG A 167 11.63 -0.09 -37.71
N GLN A 168 12.57 -0.42 -36.81
CA GLN A 168 12.79 -1.76 -36.29
C GLN A 168 12.47 -1.78 -34.80
N ALA A 169 11.66 -2.76 -34.38
CA ALA A 169 11.64 -3.18 -33.00
C ALA A 169 13.08 -3.54 -32.59
N SER A 170 13.53 -2.95 -31.49
CA SER A 170 14.91 -2.94 -31.05
C SER A 170 14.94 -2.40 -29.61
N VAL A 171 16.11 -2.40 -28.97
CA VAL A 171 16.28 -1.88 -27.60
C VAL A 171 15.75 -0.43 -27.42
N SER A 172 15.72 0.40 -28.47
CA SER A 172 15.12 1.75 -28.42
C SER A 172 13.62 1.74 -28.10
N LEU A 173 12.89 0.67 -28.44
CA LEU A 173 11.48 0.47 -28.09
C LEU A 173 11.30 0.40 -26.56
N PHE A 174 12.17 -0.36 -25.88
CA PHE A 174 12.17 -0.52 -24.43
C PHE A 174 12.48 0.79 -23.72
N PHE A 175 13.54 1.48 -24.12
CA PHE A 175 13.86 2.81 -23.56
C PHE A 175 12.74 3.84 -23.80
N SER A 176 12.13 3.85 -25.00
CA SER A 176 11.01 4.75 -25.29
C SER A 176 9.77 4.48 -24.42
N PHE A 177 9.49 3.22 -24.11
CA PHE A 177 8.40 2.80 -23.24
C PHE A 177 8.68 3.19 -21.78
N GLU A 178 9.88 2.92 -21.30
CA GLU A 178 10.35 3.28 -19.96
C GLU A 178 10.26 4.79 -19.70
N TYR A 179 10.84 5.63 -20.57
CA TYR A 179 10.77 7.10 -20.40
C TYR A 179 9.33 7.64 -20.45
N MET A 180 8.42 6.98 -21.16
CA MET A 180 6.99 7.32 -21.16
C MET A 180 6.30 6.95 -19.84
N ILE A 181 6.68 5.86 -19.17
CA ILE A 181 6.25 5.56 -17.79
C ILE A 181 6.79 6.62 -16.83
N LEU A 182 8.08 6.95 -16.90
CA LEU A 182 8.68 7.94 -15.99
C LEU A 182 7.97 9.29 -16.12
N ALA A 183 7.84 9.82 -17.35
CA ALA A 183 7.12 11.07 -17.62
C ALA A 183 5.68 11.06 -17.05
N THR A 184 4.92 9.98 -17.26
CA THR A 184 3.54 9.88 -16.76
C THR A 184 3.46 9.74 -15.23
N THR A 185 4.43 9.09 -14.58
CA THR A 185 4.54 9.13 -13.11
C THR A 185 4.88 10.52 -12.58
N THR A 186 5.81 11.24 -13.23
CA THR A 186 6.22 12.58 -12.79
C THR A 186 5.09 13.60 -12.93
N VAL A 187 4.31 13.55 -14.01
CA VAL A 187 3.09 14.37 -14.16
C VAL A 187 2.08 14.06 -13.06
N ALA A 188 1.82 12.78 -12.77
CA ALA A 188 0.87 12.40 -11.72
C ALA A 188 1.35 12.81 -10.31
N ILE A 189 2.64 12.65 -10.00
CA ILE A 189 3.24 13.10 -8.73
C ILE A 189 3.18 14.62 -8.63
N PHE A 190 3.48 15.36 -9.71
CA PHE A 190 3.40 16.81 -9.74
C PHE A 190 1.97 17.33 -9.50
N VAL A 191 0.95 16.78 -10.19
CA VAL A 191 -0.44 17.23 -9.99
C VAL A 191 -0.97 16.82 -8.61
N LYS A 192 -0.58 15.65 -8.08
CA LYS A 192 -0.87 15.28 -6.67
C LYS A 192 -0.21 16.26 -5.68
N TYR A 193 1.03 16.67 -5.95
CA TYR A 193 1.71 17.66 -5.12
C TYR A 193 1.05 19.05 -5.19
N VAL A 194 0.55 19.46 -6.37
CA VAL A 194 -0.30 20.65 -6.50
C VAL A 194 -1.57 20.50 -5.67
N PHE A 195 -2.22 19.33 -5.66
CA PHE A 195 -3.38 19.10 -4.79
C PHE A 195 -3.05 19.20 -3.29
N PHE A 196 -1.87 18.72 -2.87
CA PHE A 196 -1.39 18.90 -1.50
C PHE A 196 -1.14 20.38 -1.15
N VAL A 197 -0.49 21.14 -2.03
CA VAL A 197 -0.20 22.57 -1.79
C VAL A 197 -1.49 23.41 -1.80
N THR A 198 -2.45 23.14 -2.68
CA THR A 198 -3.76 23.82 -2.67
C THR A 198 -4.51 23.56 -1.36
N ASP A 199 -4.53 22.32 -0.88
CA ASP A 199 -5.17 21.95 0.39
C ASP A 199 -4.51 22.66 1.60
N MET A 200 -3.17 22.74 1.60
CA MET A 200 -2.40 23.47 2.61
C MET A 200 -2.65 24.99 2.57
N ILE A 201 -3.03 25.55 1.42
CA ILE A 201 -3.42 26.97 1.27
C ILE A 201 -4.89 27.19 1.68
N MET A 202 -5.71 26.13 1.68
CA MET A 202 -7.11 26.14 2.12
C MET A 202 -7.28 25.68 3.59
N ASP A 203 -6.21 25.70 4.39
CA ASP A 203 -6.18 25.23 5.79
C ASP A 203 -6.82 23.85 5.99
N GLY A 204 -6.66 22.94 5.02
CA GLY A 204 -7.21 21.58 5.04
C GLY A 204 -8.69 21.44 4.67
N GLN A 205 -9.40 22.55 4.37
CA GLN A 205 -10.85 22.56 4.16
C GLN A 205 -11.31 21.97 2.80
N TRP A 206 -10.42 21.40 1.98
CA TRP A 206 -10.78 20.92 0.65
C TRP A 206 -11.38 19.51 0.67
N GLU A 207 -12.64 19.38 1.10
CA GLU A 207 -13.39 18.11 1.21
C GLU A 207 -13.32 17.20 -0.04
N LYS A 208 -13.12 17.79 -1.24
CA LYS A 208 -13.08 17.08 -2.52
C LYS A 208 -11.69 16.56 -2.89
N LYS A 209 -10.62 16.96 -2.17
CA LYS A 209 -9.22 16.51 -2.37
C LYS A 209 -9.09 14.98 -2.50
N PRO A 210 -9.72 14.13 -1.66
CA PRO A 210 -9.57 12.68 -1.79
C PRO A 210 -10.16 12.15 -3.09
N VAL A 211 -11.23 12.76 -3.59
CA VAL A 211 -11.91 12.36 -4.83
C VAL A 211 -11.08 12.72 -6.06
N TYR A 212 -10.51 13.92 -6.11
CA TYR A 212 -9.60 14.31 -7.20
C TYR A 212 -8.29 13.52 -7.17
N THR A 213 -7.73 13.28 -5.98
CA THR A 213 -6.53 12.43 -5.81
C THR A 213 -6.82 10.99 -6.26
N PHE A 214 -7.99 10.44 -5.92
CA PHE A 214 -8.41 9.12 -6.40
C PHE A 214 -8.51 9.08 -7.94
N TYR A 215 -9.19 10.05 -8.57
CA TYR A 215 -9.31 10.09 -10.03
C TYR A 215 -7.94 10.20 -10.73
N LEU A 216 -7.02 11.02 -10.20
CA LEU A 216 -5.65 11.13 -10.68
C LEU A 216 -4.92 9.79 -10.60
N GLU A 217 -5.00 9.09 -9.47
CA GLU A 217 -4.31 7.81 -9.29
C GLU A 217 -4.92 6.68 -10.12
N LEU A 218 -6.25 6.70 -10.36
CA LEU A 218 -6.94 5.80 -11.28
C LEU A 218 -6.57 6.05 -12.75
N ILE A 219 -6.51 7.32 -13.18
CA ILE A 219 -6.09 7.70 -14.53
C ILE A 219 -4.63 7.29 -14.76
N ARG A 220 -3.74 7.50 -13.79
CA ARG A 220 -2.36 7.03 -13.85
C ARG A 220 -2.28 5.52 -14.01
N ASP A 221 -2.97 4.72 -13.20
CA ASP A 221 -2.93 3.26 -13.33
C ASP A 221 -3.59 2.75 -14.63
N LEU A 222 -4.63 3.43 -15.14
CA LEU A 222 -5.21 3.12 -16.46
C LEU A 222 -4.23 3.40 -17.61
N LEU A 223 -3.53 4.54 -17.57
CA LEU A 223 -2.50 4.89 -18.55
C LEU A 223 -1.36 3.86 -18.51
N HIS A 224 -0.79 3.60 -17.33
CA HIS A 224 0.23 2.56 -17.14
C HIS A 224 -0.23 1.20 -17.70
N LEU A 225 -1.41 0.72 -17.28
CA LEU A 225 -1.94 -0.58 -17.72
C LEU A 225 -2.11 -0.63 -19.25
N SER A 226 -2.64 0.44 -19.87
CA SER A 226 -2.77 0.52 -21.32
C SER A 226 -1.41 0.49 -22.05
N MET A 227 -0.39 1.14 -21.47
CA MET A 227 0.97 1.18 -22.00
C MET A 227 1.65 -0.19 -21.86
N TYR A 228 1.57 -0.84 -20.68
CA TYR A 228 2.10 -2.21 -20.46
C TYR A 228 1.42 -3.24 -21.38
N ILE A 229 0.10 -3.16 -21.56
CA ILE A 229 -0.64 -4.02 -22.50
C ILE A 229 -0.16 -3.79 -23.95
N CYS A 230 -0.03 -2.54 -24.38
CA CYS A 230 0.45 -2.19 -25.72
C CYS A 230 1.88 -2.73 -25.95
N PHE A 231 2.79 -2.48 -25.00
CA PHE A 231 4.18 -2.91 -25.07
C PHE A 231 4.32 -4.45 -25.06
N PHE A 232 3.52 -5.13 -24.23
CA PHE A 232 3.41 -6.60 -24.20
C PHE A 232 2.98 -7.14 -25.57
N PHE A 233 1.92 -6.60 -26.18
CA PHE A 233 1.45 -7.05 -27.50
C PHE A 233 2.47 -6.77 -28.61
N VAL A 234 3.13 -5.60 -28.60
CA VAL A 234 4.18 -5.27 -29.58
C VAL A 234 5.34 -6.26 -29.50
N ILE A 235 5.83 -6.58 -28.29
CA ILE A 235 6.93 -7.55 -28.15
C ILE A 235 6.46 -8.97 -28.45
N PHE A 236 5.26 -9.37 -27.98
CA PHE A 236 4.69 -10.69 -28.26
C PHE A 236 4.62 -11.00 -29.77
N MET A 237 4.17 -10.04 -30.58
CA MET A 237 4.04 -10.21 -32.04
C MET A 237 5.38 -10.18 -32.79
N ASN A 238 6.46 -9.68 -32.19
CA ASN A 238 7.79 -9.59 -32.84
C ASN A 238 8.79 -10.65 -32.32
N TYR A 239 8.67 -11.11 -31.07
CA TYR A 239 9.67 -11.95 -30.39
C TYR A 239 9.07 -13.12 -29.59
N GLY A 240 7.75 -13.24 -29.49
CA GLY A 240 7.08 -14.19 -28.58
C GLY A 240 6.99 -13.68 -27.13
N VAL A 241 6.61 -14.57 -26.21
CA VAL A 241 6.17 -14.22 -24.84
C VAL A 241 7.24 -13.46 -24.05
N PRO A 242 7.02 -12.17 -23.69
CA PRO A 242 7.95 -11.41 -22.86
C PRO A 242 7.74 -11.76 -21.38
N LEU A 243 8.51 -12.74 -20.89
CA LEU A 243 8.39 -13.23 -19.50
C LEU A 243 8.72 -12.18 -18.43
N HIS A 244 9.48 -11.12 -18.75
CA HIS A 244 9.66 -9.98 -17.84
C HIS A 244 8.32 -9.28 -17.58
N LEU A 245 7.77 -8.64 -18.62
CA LEU A 245 6.53 -7.84 -18.60
C LEU A 245 5.30 -8.53 -17.99
N LEU A 246 5.26 -9.87 -17.95
CA LEU A 246 4.18 -10.60 -17.31
C LEU A 246 4.03 -10.22 -15.83
N ARG A 247 5.14 -9.90 -15.14
CA ARG A 247 5.11 -9.44 -13.75
C ARG A 247 4.57 -8.02 -13.63
N GLU A 248 5.09 -7.07 -14.40
CA GLU A 248 4.70 -5.65 -14.27
C GLU A 248 3.28 -5.42 -14.78
N LEU A 249 2.85 -6.19 -15.80
CA LEU A 249 1.46 -6.27 -16.24
C LEU A 249 0.54 -6.83 -15.14
N TYR A 250 0.96 -7.88 -14.44
CA TYR A 250 0.19 -8.43 -13.30
C TYR A 250 0.11 -7.42 -12.15
N GLU A 251 1.22 -6.80 -11.74
CA GLU A 251 1.24 -5.83 -10.65
C GLU A 251 0.40 -4.58 -10.97
N THR A 252 0.50 -4.02 -12.18
CA THR A 252 -0.34 -2.88 -12.60
C THR A 252 -1.82 -3.26 -12.71
N PHE A 253 -2.15 -4.42 -13.28
CA PHE A 253 -3.52 -4.91 -13.35
C PHE A 253 -4.13 -5.15 -11.97
N ARG A 254 -3.38 -5.73 -11.03
CA ARG A 254 -3.82 -5.94 -9.64
C ARG A 254 -4.05 -4.61 -8.91
N ASN A 255 -3.16 -3.65 -9.07
CA ASN A 255 -3.32 -2.30 -8.49
C ASN A 255 -4.57 -1.61 -9.04
N PHE A 256 -4.81 -1.70 -10.36
CA PHE A 256 -6.03 -1.18 -10.99
C PHE A 256 -7.30 -1.90 -10.48
N GLN A 257 -7.31 -3.24 -10.39
CA GLN A 257 -8.43 -4.01 -9.83
C GLN A 257 -8.79 -3.57 -8.40
N ILE A 258 -7.79 -3.39 -7.54
CA ILE A 258 -7.97 -2.94 -6.15
C ILE A 258 -8.61 -1.55 -6.13
N ARG A 259 -8.05 -0.58 -6.86
CA ARG A 259 -8.60 0.79 -6.94
C ARG A 259 -10.02 0.85 -7.51
N VAL A 260 -10.36 0.02 -8.48
CA VAL A 260 -11.73 -0.07 -9.02
C VAL A 260 -12.69 -0.67 -7.99
N SER A 261 -12.26 -1.70 -7.24
CA SER A 261 -13.02 -2.25 -6.11
C SER A 261 -13.27 -1.18 -5.03
N ASP A 262 -12.24 -0.44 -4.67
CA ASP A 262 -12.33 0.63 -3.67
C ASP A 262 -13.22 1.79 -4.15
N TYR A 263 -13.17 2.16 -5.44
CA TYR A 263 -14.09 3.14 -6.01
C TYR A 263 -15.55 2.69 -5.99
N LEU A 264 -15.83 1.43 -6.33
CA LEU A 264 -17.18 0.87 -6.31
C LEU A 264 -17.71 0.80 -4.87
N ARG A 265 -16.86 0.47 -3.89
CA ARG A 265 -17.16 0.54 -2.45
C ARG A 265 -17.44 1.98 -2.00
N TYR A 266 -16.54 2.91 -2.30
CA TYR A 266 -16.67 4.34 -2.00
C TYR A 266 -17.95 4.93 -2.58
N ARG A 267 -18.26 4.64 -3.86
CA ARG A 267 -19.48 5.11 -4.53
C ARG A 267 -20.74 4.50 -3.90
N LYS A 268 -20.74 3.19 -3.59
CA LYS A 268 -21.87 2.49 -2.94
C LYS A 268 -22.18 3.02 -1.54
N ILE A 269 -21.16 3.42 -0.77
CA ILE A 269 -21.34 4.07 0.53
C ILE A 269 -21.82 5.52 0.32
N THR A 270 -21.14 6.29 -0.54
CA THR A 270 -21.42 7.71 -0.75
C THR A 270 -22.81 7.96 -1.34
N SER A 271 -23.27 7.16 -2.30
CA SER A 271 -24.59 7.31 -2.91
C SER A 271 -25.74 7.01 -1.93
N ASN A 272 -25.48 6.28 -0.84
CA ASN A 272 -26.45 6.08 0.23
C ASN A 272 -26.32 7.09 1.38
N MET A 273 -25.29 7.97 1.41
CA MET A 273 -25.10 8.90 2.53
C MET A 273 -26.04 10.11 2.50
N ASN A 274 -26.18 10.77 1.35
CA ASN A 274 -27.03 11.96 1.28
C ASN A 274 -28.52 11.60 1.43
N ASP A 275 -28.94 10.46 0.89
CA ASP A 275 -30.34 10.03 0.87
C ASP A 275 -30.80 9.38 2.19
N ARG A 276 -29.86 8.84 3.01
CA ARG A 276 -30.18 8.21 4.31
C ARG A 276 -30.14 9.16 5.51
N PHE A 277 -29.30 10.18 5.47
CA PHE A 277 -29.03 11.01 6.65
C PHE A 277 -29.48 12.44 6.37
N PRO A 278 -30.42 13.01 7.14
CA PRO A 278 -30.76 14.41 7.02
C PRO A 278 -29.57 15.27 7.44
N ASP A 279 -29.47 16.44 6.82
CA ASP A 279 -28.59 17.51 7.29
C ASP A 279 -29.19 18.11 8.57
N ALA A 280 -28.32 18.43 9.54
CA ALA A 280 -28.75 19.06 10.79
C ALA A 280 -29.21 20.51 10.51
N THR A 281 -30.28 20.95 11.17
CA THR A 281 -30.62 22.38 11.17
C THR A 281 -29.58 23.17 11.96
N PRO A 282 -29.35 24.46 11.68
CA PRO A 282 -28.42 25.28 12.47
C PRO A 282 -28.82 25.35 13.96
N GLU A 283 -30.11 25.22 14.25
CA GLU A 283 -30.66 25.15 15.61
C GLU A 283 -30.21 23.87 16.35
N GLU A 284 -30.34 22.68 15.72
CA GLU A 284 -29.83 21.42 16.30
C GLU A 284 -28.30 21.40 16.42
N LEU A 285 -27.62 22.08 15.50
CA LEU A 285 -26.16 22.22 15.46
C LEU A 285 -25.63 23.16 16.55
N THR A 286 -26.45 24.12 17.01
CA THR A 286 -26.16 25.02 18.15
C THR A 286 -26.59 24.41 19.50
N ALA A 287 -27.62 23.55 19.50
CA ALA A 287 -28.10 22.84 20.68
C ALA A 287 -27.28 21.57 21.03
N SER A 288 -26.38 21.17 20.12
CA SER A 288 -25.40 20.09 20.31
C SER A 288 -23.99 20.68 20.37
N ASP A 289 -22.98 19.92 20.82
CA ASP A 289 -21.59 20.32 20.60
C ASP A 289 -21.31 20.46 19.10
N ALA A 290 -21.04 21.69 18.65
CA ALA A 290 -20.71 21.99 17.25
C ALA A 290 -19.34 21.41 16.81
N THR A 291 -18.58 20.77 17.70
CA THR A 291 -17.28 20.15 17.38
C THR A 291 -17.42 18.70 16.94
N CYS A 292 -16.96 18.35 15.74
CA CYS A 292 -16.97 16.98 15.26
C CYS A 292 -15.89 16.14 15.97
N ILE A 293 -16.29 15.07 16.67
CA ILE A 293 -15.33 14.24 17.45
C ILE A 293 -14.31 13.44 16.61
N ILE A 294 -14.41 13.46 15.26
CA ILE A 294 -13.49 12.76 14.36
C ILE A 294 -12.27 13.64 14.03
N CYS A 295 -12.46 14.85 13.49
CA CYS A 295 -11.37 15.80 13.21
C CYS A 295 -11.05 16.75 14.38
N ARG A 296 -12.01 16.96 15.30
CA ARG A 296 -11.97 17.96 16.40
C ARG A 296 -12.10 19.42 15.93
N GLU A 297 -12.68 19.63 14.75
CA GLU A 297 -12.99 20.95 14.18
C GLU A 297 -14.48 21.28 14.33
N GLU A 298 -14.81 22.56 14.22
CA GLU A 298 -16.18 23.07 14.27
C GLU A 298 -16.97 22.72 12.99
N MET A 299 -18.25 22.42 13.15
CA MET A 299 -19.16 21.99 12.09
C MET A 299 -20.03 23.16 11.63
N THR A 300 -19.82 23.62 10.40
CA THR A 300 -20.74 24.54 9.69
C THR A 300 -21.86 23.79 8.96
N THR A 301 -21.61 22.53 8.59
CA THR A 301 -22.60 21.60 8.04
C THR A 301 -22.36 20.20 8.59
N ALA A 302 -23.40 19.55 9.12
CA ALA A 302 -23.30 18.21 9.71
C ALA A 302 -24.43 17.28 9.24
N LYS A 303 -24.12 15.99 9.10
CA LYS A 303 -25.11 14.93 8.87
C LYS A 303 -25.50 14.26 10.18
N LYS A 304 -26.80 14.06 10.37
CA LYS A 304 -27.38 13.46 11.58
C LYS A 304 -27.63 11.97 11.39
N LEU A 305 -27.01 11.14 12.23
CA LEU A 305 -27.28 9.70 12.24
C LEU A 305 -28.61 9.40 12.94
N ILE A 306 -29.20 8.24 12.64
CA ILE A 306 -30.38 7.69 13.34
C ILE A 306 -30.21 7.57 14.86
N CYS A 307 -28.97 7.58 15.36
CA CYS A 307 -28.65 7.56 16.79
C CYS A 307 -28.48 8.96 17.40
N GLY A 308 -28.82 10.03 16.67
CA GLY A 308 -28.81 11.43 17.12
C GLY A 308 -27.48 12.18 17.02
N HIS A 309 -26.38 11.51 16.69
CA HIS A 309 -25.05 12.13 16.66
C HIS A 309 -24.75 12.86 15.35
N LEU A 310 -24.01 13.96 15.44
CA LEU A 310 -23.66 14.87 14.33
C LEU A 310 -22.17 14.76 13.97
N PHE A 311 -21.85 14.80 12.68
CA PHE A 311 -20.48 14.80 12.15
C PHE A 311 -20.43 15.54 10.80
N HIS A 312 -19.26 16.09 10.41
CA HIS A 312 -19.05 16.54 9.02
C HIS A 312 -19.24 15.39 8.02
N VAL A 313 -19.69 15.72 6.81
CA VAL A 313 -19.96 14.75 5.72
C VAL A 313 -18.71 13.91 5.40
N HIS A 314 -17.55 14.55 5.26
CA HIS A 314 -16.30 13.88 4.92
C HIS A 314 -15.80 12.97 6.06
N CYS A 315 -15.89 13.43 7.31
CA CYS A 315 -15.51 12.66 8.50
C CYS A 315 -16.35 11.38 8.63
N LEU A 316 -17.68 11.51 8.55
CA LEU A 316 -18.58 10.36 8.61
C LEU A 316 -18.33 9.36 7.49
N ARG A 317 -18.04 9.84 6.27
CA ARG A 317 -17.72 8.99 5.12
C ARG A 317 -16.47 8.16 5.35
N SER A 318 -15.39 8.80 5.83
CA SER A 318 -14.12 8.11 6.11
C SER A 318 -14.23 7.12 7.27
N TRP A 319 -15.12 7.38 8.25
CA TRP A 319 -15.40 6.41 9.31
C TRP A 319 -16.20 5.20 8.79
N LEU A 320 -17.31 5.43 8.07
CA LEU A 320 -18.18 4.37 7.54
C LEU A 320 -17.51 3.46 6.51
N GLU A 321 -16.48 3.95 5.82
CA GLU A 321 -15.61 3.16 4.96
C GLU A 321 -14.87 2.06 5.74
N ARG A 322 -14.49 2.32 7.00
CA ARG A 322 -13.77 1.39 7.88
C ARG A 322 -14.69 0.60 8.82
N GLN A 323 -15.70 1.25 9.39
CA GLN A 323 -16.57 0.72 10.45
C GLN A 323 -18.01 1.23 10.31
N GLN A 324 -18.98 0.32 10.18
CA GLN A 324 -20.41 0.67 10.00
C GLN A 324 -21.15 1.00 11.31
N THR A 325 -20.44 1.58 12.28
CA THR A 325 -20.91 1.92 13.63
C THR A 325 -20.72 3.41 13.89
N CYS A 326 -21.57 4.01 14.72
CA CYS A 326 -21.42 5.42 15.11
C CYS A 326 -20.12 5.61 15.92
N PRO A 327 -19.24 6.58 15.59
CA PRO A 327 -18.01 6.84 16.33
C PRO A 327 -18.24 7.07 17.83
N THR A 328 -19.28 7.84 18.20
CA THR A 328 -19.56 8.22 19.59
C THR A 328 -20.18 7.08 20.40
N CYS A 329 -21.22 6.43 19.87
CA CYS A 329 -22.06 5.50 20.64
C CYS A 329 -22.00 4.03 20.18
N ARG A 330 -21.17 3.71 19.17
CA ARG A 330 -20.94 2.38 18.57
C ARG A 330 -22.16 1.62 18.04
N ALA A 331 -23.37 2.21 18.13
CA ALA A 331 -24.57 1.66 17.52
C ALA A 331 -24.40 1.50 16.00
N LEU A 332 -24.95 0.43 15.43
CA LEU A 332 -24.94 0.20 13.99
C LEU A 332 -25.64 1.34 13.25
N VAL A 333 -24.98 1.88 12.23
CA VAL A 333 -25.52 2.97 11.40
C VAL A 333 -26.55 2.45 10.38
N VAL A 334 -26.60 1.13 10.20
CA VAL A 334 -27.65 0.42 9.49
C VAL A 334 -28.17 -0.70 10.39
N PRO A 335 -29.41 -0.60 10.93
CA PRO A 335 -30.08 -1.76 11.50
C PRO A 335 -30.23 -2.82 10.39
N PRO A 336 -29.99 -4.11 10.66
CA PRO A 336 -30.31 -5.15 9.68
C PRO A 336 -31.83 -5.15 9.46
N GLU A 337 -32.25 -4.99 8.22
CA GLU A 337 -33.67 -5.03 7.84
C GLU A 337 -34.22 -6.43 8.15
N ASN A 338 -35.39 -6.50 8.82
CA ASN A 338 -35.93 -7.73 9.41
C ASN A 338 -36.13 -8.82 8.34
N GLY A 339 -35.27 -9.85 8.33
CA GLY A 339 -35.22 -10.82 7.23
C GLY A 339 -34.98 -12.30 7.58
N THR A 340 -34.39 -12.66 8.72
CA THR A 340 -34.38 -14.08 9.16
C THR A 340 -34.18 -14.24 10.66
N SER A 341 -35.24 -14.63 11.38
CA SER A 341 -35.12 -15.33 12.65
C SER A 341 -34.74 -16.79 12.37
N THR A 342 -33.46 -17.05 12.11
CA THR A 342 -32.96 -18.43 11.96
C THR A 342 -33.03 -19.13 13.31
N THR A 343 -34.08 -19.92 13.52
CA THR A 343 -34.38 -20.60 14.77
C THR A 343 -33.38 -21.72 15.08
N ALA A 344 -32.19 -21.34 15.55
CA ALA A 344 -31.15 -22.25 16.02
C ALA A 344 -31.47 -22.89 17.38
N ALA A 345 -32.72 -23.33 17.58
CA ALA A 345 -33.19 -24.09 18.73
C ALA A 345 -32.72 -25.55 18.65
N GLY A 346 -31.41 -25.74 18.53
CA GLY A 346 -30.75 -27.01 18.21
C GLY A 346 -30.18 -27.76 19.41
N GLN A 347 -30.70 -27.54 20.62
CA GLN A 347 -30.19 -28.21 21.82
C GLN A 347 -31.31 -28.63 22.79
N ARG A 348 -31.85 -29.83 22.56
CA ARG A 348 -32.51 -30.65 23.60
C ARG A 348 -31.66 -31.90 23.80
N GLY A 349 -31.15 -32.09 25.02
CA GLY A 349 -30.15 -33.13 25.28
C GLY A 349 -30.02 -33.60 26.72
N LEU A 350 -30.87 -33.15 27.66
CA LEU A 350 -30.89 -33.75 29.00
C LEU A 350 -32.30 -33.73 29.65
N ARG A 351 -32.80 -34.95 29.89
CA ARG A 351 -33.84 -35.42 30.82
C ARG A 351 -34.61 -34.38 31.66
N GLN A 352 -35.94 -34.45 31.57
CA GLN A 352 -36.85 -34.42 32.73
C GLN A 352 -37.90 -35.53 32.59
N GLY A 353 -38.36 -36.07 33.72
CA GLY A 353 -39.48 -37.03 33.79
C GLY A 353 -40.84 -36.32 33.94
N PRO A 354 -41.96 -36.98 33.65
CA PRO A 354 -43.27 -36.33 33.63
C PRO A 354 -43.97 -36.32 35.00
N GLN A 355 -44.66 -35.23 35.31
CA GLN A 355 -45.85 -35.24 36.16
C GLN A 355 -46.86 -34.20 35.65
N GLN A 356 -48.14 -34.42 35.96
CA GLN A 356 -49.29 -33.80 35.28
C GLN A 356 -50.05 -32.83 36.19
N GLY A 357 -50.90 -32.01 35.57
CA GLY A 357 -52.04 -31.36 36.20
C GLY A 357 -51.84 -29.90 36.61
N THR A 358 -52.83 -29.01 36.62
CA THR A 358 -54.09 -28.80 35.86
C THR A 358 -54.79 -27.62 36.56
N SER A 359 -55.35 -26.71 35.77
CA SER A 359 -56.52 -25.87 36.09
C SER A 359 -56.59 -24.97 37.36
N SER A 360 -56.82 -23.68 37.06
CA SER A 360 -57.96 -22.83 37.52
C SER A 360 -57.91 -22.03 38.84
N SER A 361 -58.09 -20.71 38.63
CA SER A 361 -58.96 -19.76 39.36
C SER A 361 -58.63 -19.31 40.81
N GLY A 362 -58.45 -17.99 40.93
CA GLY A 362 -58.58 -17.14 42.13
C GLY A 362 -58.79 -15.69 41.68
N ALA A 363 -59.49 -14.85 42.44
CA ALA A 363 -60.01 -13.55 41.95
C ALA A 363 -59.90 -12.39 42.97
N GLN A 364 -60.34 -11.20 42.55
CA GLN A 364 -60.50 -9.92 43.30
C GLN A 364 -59.22 -9.10 43.54
N GLY A 365 -59.34 -7.75 43.63
CA GLY A 365 -58.23 -6.96 44.20
C GLY A 365 -58.04 -5.45 43.96
N SER A 366 -59.07 -4.61 43.74
CA SER A 366 -59.00 -3.12 43.88
C SER A 366 -58.13 -2.29 42.90
N GLU A 367 -58.24 -0.96 43.00
CA GLU A 367 -57.72 0.06 42.06
C GLU A 367 -56.48 0.78 42.62
N THR A 368 -55.50 1.18 41.78
CA THR A 368 -54.72 2.41 42.07
C THR A 368 -54.15 3.11 40.83
N ARG A 369 -54.23 4.44 40.87
CA ARG A 369 -53.73 5.51 39.99
C ARG A 369 -52.57 5.23 39.00
N SER A 370 -52.75 5.76 37.80
CA SER A 370 -51.76 5.98 36.75
C SER A 370 -50.56 6.83 37.18
N SER A 371 -49.33 6.38 36.87
CA SER A 371 -48.09 7.22 36.93
C SER A 371 -46.85 6.61 36.21
N THR A 372 -47.03 5.75 35.20
CA THR A 372 -45.94 4.91 34.64
C THR A 372 -45.63 5.15 33.15
N GLY A 373 -45.64 6.42 32.71
CA GLY A 373 -45.39 6.77 31.30
C GLY A 373 -43.92 6.94 30.88
N VAL A 374 -43.03 7.39 31.79
CA VAL A 374 -41.69 7.91 31.40
C VAL A 374 -40.57 6.86 31.54
N SER A 375 -40.58 6.05 32.60
CA SER A 375 -39.48 5.15 32.96
C SER A 375 -39.24 4.01 31.96
N ASN A 376 -40.28 3.56 31.27
CA ASN A 376 -40.16 2.46 30.30
C ASN A 376 -39.38 2.87 29.04
N ASP A 377 -39.44 4.15 28.63
CA ASP A 377 -38.82 4.59 27.38
C ASP A 377 -37.34 4.97 27.52
N SER A 378 -36.89 5.32 28.73
CA SER A 378 -35.45 5.35 29.03
C SER A 378 -34.88 3.93 29.13
N LEU A 379 -35.62 2.98 29.70
CA LEU A 379 -35.20 1.59 29.84
C LEU A 379 -35.17 0.84 28.49
N SER A 380 -36.16 1.05 27.61
CA SER A 380 -36.18 0.51 26.24
C SER A 380 -34.98 1.01 25.43
N ARG A 381 -34.70 2.32 25.48
CA ARG A 381 -33.54 2.94 24.81
C ARG A 381 -32.20 2.45 25.37
N HIS A 382 -32.11 2.14 26.67
CA HIS A 382 -30.91 1.52 27.24
C HIS A 382 -30.73 0.06 26.77
N HIS A 383 -31.81 -0.74 26.78
CA HIS A 383 -31.77 -2.12 26.29
C HIS A 383 -31.40 -2.21 24.80
N ALA A 384 -31.99 -1.34 23.96
CA ALA A 384 -31.65 -1.25 22.54
C ALA A 384 -30.19 -0.85 22.30
N ARG A 385 -29.61 0.05 23.12
CA ARG A 385 -28.19 0.41 23.07
C ARG A 385 -27.28 -0.77 23.46
N LEU A 386 -27.64 -1.54 24.48
CA LEU A 386 -26.90 -2.75 24.88
C LEU A 386 -26.93 -3.83 23.78
N GLN A 387 -28.10 -4.05 23.17
CA GLN A 387 -28.26 -5.01 22.06
C GLN A 387 -27.52 -4.59 20.78
N ALA A 388 -27.48 -3.28 20.48
CA ALA A 388 -26.66 -2.71 19.41
C ALA A 388 -25.15 -2.84 19.69
N ALA A 389 -24.71 -2.64 20.94
CA ALA A 389 -23.32 -2.82 21.34
C ALA A 389 -22.88 -4.30 21.26
N ALA A 390 -23.73 -5.23 21.71
CA ALA A 390 -23.45 -6.67 21.64
C ALA A 390 -23.35 -7.19 20.20
N SER A 391 -24.24 -6.73 19.30
CA SER A 391 -24.19 -7.09 17.88
C SER A 391 -23.00 -6.47 17.14
N ALA A 392 -22.60 -5.24 17.50
CA ALA A 392 -21.36 -4.64 17.00
C ALA A 392 -20.10 -5.42 17.46
N ALA A 393 -20.05 -5.85 18.73
CA ALA A 393 -18.96 -6.67 19.25
C ALA A 393 -18.84 -8.03 18.55
N ALA A 394 -19.97 -8.68 18.24
CA ALA A 394 -20.02 -9.95 17.51
C ALA A 394 -19.50 -9.84 16.06
N MET A 395 -19.54 -8.65 15.44
CA MET A 395 -18.97 -8.40 14.11
C MET A 395 -17.46 -8.17 14.13
N TYR A 396 -16.93 -7.50 15.16
CA TYR A 396 -15.48 -7.33 15.36
C TYR A 396 -14.74 -8.67 15.42
N GLY A 397 -15.36 -9.71 15.98
CA GLY A 397 -14.81 -11.07 16.00
C GLY A 397 -14.80 -11.81 14.64
N LYS A 398 -15.27 -11.19 13.55
CA LYS A 398 -15.34 -11.80 12.21
C LYS A 398 -14.73 -10.93 11.09
N SER A 399 -14.45 -9.65 11.34
CA SER A 399 -13.81 -8.78 10.36
C SER A 399 -12.30 -9.05 10.27
N MET A 400 -11.86 -9.87 9.31
CA MET A 400 -10.45 -9.94 8.91
C MET A 400 -10.06 -8.64 8.19
N VAL A 401 -9.61 -7.65 8.97
CA VAL A 401 -8.90 -6.47 8.50
C VAL A 401 -7.41 -6.81 8.40
N TYR A 402 -6.72 -6.22 7.42
CA TYR A 402 -5.29 -6.45 7.18
C TYR A 402 -4.43 -6.32 8.46
N PRO A 403 -3.43 -7.20 8.66
CA PRO A 403 -2.34 -6.92 9.58
C PRO A 403 -1.62 -5.64 9.15
N SER A 404 -1.28 -4.77 10.11
CA SER A 404 -0.31 -3.69 9.83
C SER A 404 1.04 -4.31 9.50
N ALA A 405 1.74 -3.76 8.50
CA ALA A 405 2.97 -4.32 7.94
C ALA A 405 4.23 -4.13 8.83
N ASN A 406 4.07 -4.13 10.15
CA ASN A 406 5.14 -3.81 11.11
C ASN A 406 5.22 -4.74 12.33
N THR A 407 4.71 -5.98 12.21
CA THR A 407 4.78 -7.01 13.27
C THR A 407 5.41 -8.31 12.76
N VAL A 408 6.61 -8.21 12.16
CA VAL A 408 7.43 -9.36 11.72
C VAL A 408 8.70 -9.44 12.59
N ALA A 409 8.50 -9.68 13.89
CA ALA A 409 9.59 -9.87 14.83
C ALA A 409 10.17 -11.30 14.71
N TRP A 410 11.06 -11.51 13.74
CA TRP A 410 11.83 -12.76 13.63
C TRP A 410 12.89 -12.84 14.73
N SER A 411 12.60 -13.56 15.81
CA SER A 411 13.58 -13.96 16.81
C SER A 411 14.52 -15.03 16.27
N GLN A 412 15.71 -14.66 15.81
CA GLN A 412 16.79 -15.62 15.57
C GLN A 412 17.53 -15.97 16.88
N PRO A 413 18.03 -17.20 17.04
CA PRO A 413 18.59 -17.67 18.30
C PRO A 413 20.09 -17.32 18.47
N GLY A 414 20.39 -16.73 19.63
CA GLY A 414 21.60 -16.92 20.44
C GLY A 414 22.99 -17.01 19.80
N THR A 415 23.86 -16.06 20.17
CA THR A 415 25.26 -16.38 20.51
C THR A 415 25.76 -15.42 21.60
N GLU A 416 26.69 -15.87 22.45
CA GLU A 416 26.97 -15.28 23.75
C GLU A 416 28.06 -14.19 23.73
N LYS A 417 27.95 -13.20 24.65
CA LYS A 417 28.98 -12.89 25.67
C LYS A 417 28.61 -11.70 26.59
N ALA A 418 28.94 -11.84 27.88
CA ALA A 418 29.11 -10.72 28.81
C ALA A 418 30.59 -10.24 28.80
N PRO A 419 30.89 -9.00 29.22
CA PRO A 419 31.22 -8.72 30.64
C PRO A 419 30.45 -7.50 31.21
N THR A 420 30.01 -7.44 32.48
CA THR A 420 30.69 -7.32 33.81
C THR A 420 31.12 -5.88 34.24
N GLU A 421 30.80 -5.56 35.51
CA GLU A 421 31.41 -4.58 36.44
C GLU A 421 30.97 -3.08 36.57
N ALA A 422 31.01 -2.65 37.85
CA ALA A 422 31.30 -1.32 38.42
C ALA A 422 30.28 -0.15 38.41
N ALA A 423 29.48 -0.10 39.50
CA ALA A 423 29.27 1.02 40.44
C ALA A 423 29.29 2.52 40.01
N HIS A 424 28.32 3.31 40.49
CA HIS A 424 28.50 4.20 41.65
C HIS A 424 27.16 4.80 42.20
N HIS A 425 27.20 5.35 43.41
CA HIS A 425 26.10 5.83 44.30
C HIS A 425 26.34 7.33 44.66
N PRO A 426 25.56 8.01 45.54
CA PRO A 426 24.11 7.98 45.88
C PRO A 426 23.47 9.40 46.07
N SER A 427 22.18 9.50 46.45
CA SER A 427 21.72 10.40 47.56
C SER A 427 20.21 10.28 47.91
N SER A 428 19.90 9.97 49.19
CA SER A 428 18.79 10.41 50.10
C SER A 428 17.45 10.96 49.54
N SER A 429 16.26 10.74 50.14
CA SER A 429 15.82 10.30 51.50
C SER A 429 14.37 9.75 51.48
N SER A 430 14.01 8.58 52.02
CA SER A 430 13.47 8.30 53.40
C SER A 430 12.38 9.27 53.91
N SER A 431 11.25 8.87 54.53
CA SER A 431 10.72 7.59 55.09
C SER A 431 9.16 7.62 55.07
N ALA A 432 8.37 6.58 54.77
CA ALA A 432 8.20 5.25 55.42
C ALA A 432 7.60 5.29 56.85
N PRO A 433 6.86 4.26 57.32
CA PRO A 433 6.25 3.08 56.66
C PRO A 433 4.69 3.29 56.59
N CYS A 434 3.69 2.37 56.65
CA CYS A 434 3.39 0.92 56.48
C CYS A 434 1.82 0.79 56.39
N GLU A 435 1.08 -0.32 56.18
CA GLU A 435 1.29 -1.73 55.79
C GLU A 435 -0.07 -2.34 55.33
N LEU A 436 -0.12 -3.30 54.39
CA LEU A 436 -1.14 -4.37 54.29
C LEU A 436 -0.86 -5.38 53.16
N ALA A 437 -1.55 -6.52 53.20
CA ALA A 437 -1.42 -7.71 52.33
C ALA A 437 -1.42 -7.43 50.81
N GLY A 438 -0.73 -8.29 50.05
CA GLY A 438 -0.68 -8.23 48.59
C GLY A 438 -0.97 -9.57 47.90
N GLU A 439 -1.40 -9.50 46.64
CA GLU A 439 -1.51 -10.63 45.71
C GLU A 439 -1.47 -10.12 44.25
N ASN A 440 -1.37 -11.04 43.28
CA ASN A 440 -1.52 -10.79 41.82
C ASN A 440 -0.56 -9.80 41.14
N SER A 441 0.69 -10.24 40.91
CA SER A 441 1.45 -9.80 39.71
C SER A 441 2.41 -10.87 39.15
N ARG A 442 1.94 -12.13 39.03
CA ARG A 442 2.63 -13.23 38.33
C ARG A 442 1.61 -14.13 37.60
N ALA A 443 1.20 -13.73 36.39
CA ALA A 443 0.13 -14.42 35.63
C ALA A 443 0.39 -14.58 34.11
N TYR A 444 1.63 -14.39 33.64
CA TYR A 444 2.01 -14.59 32.22
C TYR A 444 3.32 -15.38 32.06
N ALA A 445 3.37 -16.56 32.66
CA ALA A 445 4.34 -17.62 32.35
C ALA A 445 3.68 -18.99 32.56
N ASN A 446 4.22 -20.04 31.94
CA ASN A 446 3.77 -21.44 32.05
C ASN A 446 2.36 -21.74 31.52
N ILE A 447 2.24 -21.84 30.18
CA ILE A 447 1.22 -22.70 29.57
C ILE A 447 1.67 -24.15 29.79
N PRO A 448 0.86 -25.04 30.40
CA PRO A 448 1.26 -26.45 30.58
C PRO A 448 1.43 -27.16 29.24
N GLU A 449 2.45 -28.02 29.13
CA GLU A 449 2.79 -28.75 27.90
C GLU A 449 1.60 -29.57 27.36
N ALA A 450 0.81 -30.18 28.26
CA ALA A 450 -0.43 -30.90 27.91
C ALA A 450 -1.47 -30.02 27.18
N LYS A 451 -1.42 -28.69 27.30
CA LYS A 451 -2.29 -27.76 26.55
C LYS A 451 -1.72 -27.49 25.15
N LEU A 452 -0.40 -27.47 25.00
CA LEU A 452 0.28 -27.37 23.70
C LEU A 452 0.04 -28.65 22.88
N GLU A 453 0.19 -29.83 23.50
CA GLU A 453 -0.02 -31.12 22.85
C GLU A 453 -1.50 -31.29 22.41
N ASN A 454 -2.46 -30.87 23.24
CA ASN A 454 -3.87 -30.85 22.85
C ASN A 454 -4.16 -29.89 21.68
N MET A 455 -3.50 -28.73 21.61
CA MET A 455 -3.65 -27.81 20.48
C MET A 455 -3.05 -28.41 19.19
N LYS A 456 -1.89 -29.06 19.28
CA LYS A 456 -1.24 -29.78 18.18
C LYS A 456 -2.12 -30.92 17.65
N ASN A 457 -2.59 -31.80 18.53
CA ASN A 457 -3.48 -32.91 18.18
C ASN A 457 -4.79 -32.42 17.52
N SER A 458 -5.33 -31.29 17.99
CA SER A 458 -6.50 -30.65 17.37
C SER A 458 -6.20 -30.12 15.95
N LEU A 459 -5.03 -29.53 15.74
CA LEU A 459 -4.59 -29.03 14.43
C LEU A 459 -4.35 -30.17 13.43
N GLU A 460 -3.70 -31.25 13.86
CA GLU A 460 -3.46 -32.45 13.06
C GLU A 460 -4.79 -33.12 12.66
N THR A 461 -5.77 -33.19 13.58
CA THR A 461 -7.13 -33.67 13.31
C THR A 461 -7.85 -32.80 12.26
N GLN A 462 -7.68 -31.48 12.28
CA GLN A 462 -8.25 -30.58 11.26
C GLN A 462 -7.58 -30.73 9.90
N LEU A 463 -6.25 -30.87 9.86
CA LEU A 463 -5.50 -31.13 8.63
C LEU A 463 -5.94 -32.43 7.95
N GLU A 464 -6.09 -33.52 8.72
CA GLU A 464 -6.51 -34.80 8.15
C GLU A 464 -7.98 -34.77 7.68
N ASN A 465 -8.87 -34.05 8.37
CA ASN A 465 -10.24 -33.83 7.89
C ASN A 465 -10.27 -33.03 6.58
N LEU A 466 -9.45 -31.97 6.45
CA LEU A 466 -9.29 -31.22 5.21
C LEU A 466 -8.73 -32.09 4.07
N ARG A 467 -7.75 -32.94 4.36
CA ARG A 467 -7.15 -33.88 3.39
C ARG A 467 -8.18 -34.87 2.84
N ASN A 468 -8.99 -35.47 3.71
CA ASN A 468 -10.06 -36.39 3.32
C ASN A 468 -11.17 -35.68 2.50
N ARG A 469 -11.49 -34.42 2.84
CA ARG A 469 -12.44 -33.62 2.04
C ARG A 469 -11.90 -33.27 0.65
N LEU A 470 -10.59 -32.99 0.51
CA LEU A 470 -9.96 -32.79 -0.80
C LEU A 470 -10.00 -34.08 -1.63
N HIS A 471 -9.61 -35.22 -1.06
CA HIS A 471 -9.66 -36.51 -1.75
C HIS A 471 -11.08 -36.90 -2.18
N PHE A 472 -12.11 -36.58 -1.38
CA PHE A 472 -13.51 -36.79 -1.76
C PHE A 472 -13.96 -35.89 -2.92
N LEU A 473 -13.52 -34.63 -2.96
CA LEU A 473 -13.78 -33.72 -4.08
C LEU A 473 -13.07 -34.17 -5.36
N GLU A 474 -11.85 -34.66 -5.25
CA GLU A 474 -11.07 -35.20 -6.36
C GLU A 474 -11.70 -36.47 -6.94
N LYS A 475 -12.13 -37.42 -6.09
CA LYS A 475 -12.89 -38.60 -6.53
C LYS A 475 -14.19 -38.21 -7.24
N ARG A 476 -14.97 -37.27 -6.69
CA ARG A 476 -16.18 -36.74 -7.34
C ARG A 476 -15.90 -36.10 -8.70
N LYS A 477 -14.76 -35.43 -8.86
CA LYS A 477 -14.34 -34.84 -10.14
C LYS A 477 -14.08 -35.94 -11.17
N VAL A 478 -13.33 -36.98 -10.81
CA VAL A 478 -13.05 -38.14 -11.67
C VAL A 478 -14.35 -38.85 -12.09
N GLU A 479 -15.25 -39.11 -11.13
CA GLU A 479 -16.58 -39.69 -11.39
C GLU A 479 -17.38 -38.83 -12.38
N SER A 480 -17.42 -37.51 -12.20
CA SER A 480 -18.13 -36.60 -13.11
C SER A 480 -17.56 -36.55 -14.53
N THR A 481 -16.25 -36.72 -14.70
CA THR A 481 -15.62 -36.80 -16.03
C THR A 481 -15.86 -38.14 -16.72
N GLY A 482 -15.91 -39.26 -15.97
CA GLY A 482 -16.18 -40.58 -16.52
C GLY A 482 -17.61 -40.73 -17.06
N GLU A 483 -18.60 -40.17 -16.36
CA GLU A 483 -20.00 -40.26 -16.81
C GLU A 483 -20.32 -39.34 -18.01
N ALA A 484 -19.52 -38.28 -18.22
CA ALA A 484 -19.60 -37.45 -19.42
C ALA A 484 -19.12 -38.21 -20.67
N ASP A 485 -17.97 -38.89 -20.58
CA ASP A 485 -17.38 -39.64 -21.71
C ASP A 485 -18.27 -40.83 -22.12
N ASN A 486 -18.87 -41.53 -21.16
CA ASN A 486 -19.77 -42.66 -21.44
C ASN A 486 -21.08 -42.24 -22.15
N LYS A 487 -21.56 -41.00 -21.93
CA LYS A 487 -22.72 -40.44 -22.67
C LYS A 487 -22.36 -39.95 -24.08
N GLY A 488 -21.07 -39.73 -24.38
CA GLY A 488 -20.61 -39.43 -25.74
C GLY A 488 -20.66 -40.64 -26.69
N LYS A 489 -20.52 -41.87 -26.16
CA LYS A 489 -20.45 -43.09 -26.97
C LYS A 489 -21.80 -43.66 -27.41
N THR A 490 -22.88 -43.41 -26.68
CA THR A 490 -24.22 -43.96 -26.99
C THR A 490 -25.01 -43.16 -28.03
N VAL A 491 -24.37 -42.23 -28.75
CA VAL A 491 -24.99 -41.33 -29.75
C VAL A 491 -24.37 -41.52 -31.15
N VAL A 492 -23.49 -42.51 -31.32
CA VAL A 492 -22.80 -42.79 -32.60
C VAL A 492 -23.35 -44.03 -33.32
N ASP A 493 -23.96 -44.97 -32.58
CA ASP A 493 -24.54 -46.22 -33.11
C ASP A 493 -26.08 -46.21 -32.97
N ALA A 494 -26.78 -45.36 -33.74
CA ALA A 494 -28.25 -45.31 -33.85
C ALA A 494 -28.71 -44.74 -35.21
#